data_AF-A0A3E1NKS0-F1
#
_entry.id   AF-A0A3E1NKS0-F1
#
_cell.length_a   1.000
_cell.length_b   1.000
_cell.length_c   1.000
_cell.angle_alpha   90.00
_cell.angle_beta   90.00
_cell.angle_gamma   90.00
#
_symmetry.space_group_name_H-M   'P 1'
#
loop_
_entity.id
_entity.type
_entity.pdbx_description
1 polymer ?
#
loop_
_entity_poly.entity_id
_entity_poly.type
_entity_poly.pdbx_seq_one_letter_code
_entity_poly.pdbx_strand_id
1 'polypeptide(L)'
;MIKDIDISHYYKKFIETSNDDMAKYNKELELINKMKADCRAYIKSKNQVIKDDLKINLNEYGFQFLNDNVELINKLEQLINNQLSYTVGERRIVLLQLLRYCNLAKKANDYIIALKLATRRSELSLSDYKKYIHRYYSYGVHKCVLEGYAYHFKYEIGDLVINFWRYRDKPRDTYVDWNATRLKKQEIIDAGLKPYDKEEAEIYKIRGLKYDGIPYVVYKTNKEFYEIQLINNGTHSYSAIKFKYANYINRELRGKDAKQLNSECKTVDDIFNLKLGLRSKLLVYLEREPNAPFKYIRNVNQQKYERGAHNNGNKTRYKN
;
A
#
# COMPACT_ATOMS: atom_id res chain seq x y z
N MET A 1 21.22 -22.45 2.75
CA MET A 1 20.04 -22.00 1.97
C MET A 1 19.18 -21.15 2.90
N ILE A 2 19.17 -19.83 2.69
CA ILE A 2 18.30 -18.94 3.49
C ILE A 2 16.85 -19.31 3.12
N LYS A 3 16.02 -19.65 4.12
CA LYS A 3 14.59 -19.90 3.85
C LYS A 3 13.99 -18.61 3.31
N ASP A 4 13.26 -18.72 2.19
CA ASP A 4 12.51 -17.59 1.65
C ASP A 4 11.59 -17.03 2.74
N ILE A 5 11.65 -15.72 2.94
CA ILE A 5 10.78 -15.03 3.88
C ILE A 5 9.38 -15.00 3.26
N ASP A 6 8.46 -15.77 3.84
CA ASP A 6 7.09 -15.87 3.38
C ASP A 6 6.12 -15.01 4.23
N ILE A 7 4.85 -14.96 3.81
CA ILE A 7 3.82 -14.21 4.54
C ILE A 7 3.60 -14.75 5.96
N SER A 8 3.86 -16.03 6.18
CA SER A 8 3.73 -16.67 7.50
C SER A 8 4.82 -16.19 8.45
N HIS A 9 6.06 -16.00 7.96
CA HIS A 9 7.14 -15.39 8.72
C HIS A 9 6.79 -13.97 9.15
N TYR A 10 6.30 -13.14 8.22
CA TYR A 10 5.88 -11.77 8.56
C TYR A 10 4.73 -11.73 9.57
N TYR A 11 3.78 -12.66 9.48
CA TYR A 11 2.72 -12.79 10.46
C TYR A 11 3.25 -13.15 11.86
N LYS A 12 4.17 -14.12 11.97
CA LYS A 12 4.80 -14.45 13.26
C LYS A 12 5.48 -13.25 13.87
N LYS A 13 6.31 -12.54 13.08
CA LYS A 13 6.96 -11.30 13.53
C LYS A 13 5.95 -10.23 13.95
N PHE A 14 4.84 -10.09 13.22
CA PHE A 14 3.77 -9.15 13.54
C PHE A 14 3.13 -9.43 14.91
N ILE A 15 2.89 -10.71 15.23
CA ILE A 15 2.37 -11.14 16.54
C ILE A 15 3.42 -10.97 17.65
N GLU A 16 4.67 -11.41 17.41
CA GLU A 16 5.79 -11.25 18.35
C GLU A 16 5.98 -9.78 18.74
N THR A 17 6.07 -8.88 17.75
CA THR A 17 6.20 -7.43 18.00
C THR A 17 4.99 -6.90 18.76
N SER A 18 3.80 -7.46 18.55
CA SER A 18 2.59 -7.07 19.30
C SER A 18 2.68 -7.43 20.78
N ASN A 19 3.20 -8.62 21.09
CA ASN A 19 3.40 -9.07 22.46
C ASN A 19 4.49 -8.25 23.16
N ASP A 20 5.58 -7.93 22.45
CA ASP A 20 6.64 -7.05 22.95
C ASP A 20 6.11 -5.63 23.26
N ASP A 21 5.30 -5.08 22.34
CA ASP A 21 4.63 -3.80 22.52
C ASP A 21 3.71 -3.83 23.76
N MET A 22 2.92 -4.89 23.94
CA MET A 22 2.05 -5.04 25.12
C MET A 22 2.85 -5.07 26.43
N ALA A 23 3.93 -5.86 26.48
CA ALA A 23 4.80 -5.92 27.66
C ALA A 23 5.41 -4.55 27.98
N LYS A 24 5.89 -3.83 26.95
CA LYS A 24 6.43 -2.49 27.09
C LYS A 24 5.37 -1.50 27.60
N TYR A 25 4.19 -1.45 26.98
CA TYR A 25 3.15 -0.50 27.36
C TYR A 25 2.57 -0.78 28.75
N ASN A 26 2.45 -2.04 29.15
CA ASN A 26 2.02 -2.39 30.51
C ASN A 26 3.01 -1.87 31.56
N LYS A 27 4.31 -2.12 31.36
CA LYS A 27 5.36 -1.62 32.27
C LYS A 27 5.38 -0.09 32.36
N GLU A 28 5.25 0.58 31.24
CA GLU A 28 5.17 2.05 31.18
C GLU A 28 3.91 2.60 31.86
N LEU A 29 2.76 1.94 31.66
CA LEU A 29 1.50 2.33 32.28
C LEU A 29 1.53 2.15 33.80
N GLU A 30 2.13 1.07 34.31
CA GLU A 30 2.35 0.86 35.75
C GLU A 30 3.18 1.99 36.37
N LEU A 31 4.30 2.35 35.73
CA LEU A 31 5.15 3.45 36.18
C LEU A 31 4.38 4.78 36.22
N ILE A 32 3.63 5.09 35.15
CA ILE A 32 2.84 6.31 35.08
C ILE A 32 1.74 6.33 36.14
N ASN A 33 1.06 5.21 36.37
CA ASN A 33 0.02 5.13 37.38
C ASN A 33 0.58 5.34 38.79
N LYS A 34 1.80 4.84 39.08
CA LYS A 34 2.50 5.14 40.32
C LYS A 34 2.81 6.64 40.47
N MET A 35 3.42 7.24 39.46
CA MET A 35 3.71 8.69 39.47
C MET A 35 2.44 9.55 39.59
N LYS A 36 1.35 9.13 38.95
CA LYS A 36 0.04 9.78 39.00
C LYS A 36 -0.56 9.67 40.41
N ALA A 37 -0.42 8.51 41.07
CA ALA A 37 -0.85 8.32 42.45
C ALA A 37 -0.09 9.24 43.42
N ASP A 38 1.23 9.38 43.26
CA ASP A 38 2.05 10.29 44.05
C ASP A 38 1.61 11.75 43.87
N CYS A 39 1.43 12.20 42.62
CA CYS A 39 0.92 13.54 42.33
C CYS A 39 -0.47 13.75 42.93
N ARG A 40 -1.33 12.74 42.86
CA ARG A 40 -2.69 12.79 43.42
C ARG A 40 -2.67 12.89 44.94
N ALA A 41 -1.77 12.18 45.62
CA ALA A 41 -1.62 12.29 47.06
C ALA A 41 -1.21 13.71 47.49
N TYR A 42 -0.28 14.33 46.76
CA TYR A 42 0.10 15.73 46.97
C TYR A 42 -1.05 16.71 46.69
N ILE A 43 -1.75 16.55 45.56
CA ILE A 43 -2.89 17.41 45.21
C ILE A 43 -3.99 17.32 46.27
N LYS A 44 -4.28 16.11 46.78
CA LYS A 44 -5.24 15.90 47.87
C LYS A 44 -4.83 16.60 49.16
N SER A 45 -3.54 16.55 49.53
CA SER A 45 -3.07 17.23 50.75
C SER A 45 -3.14 18.75 50.64
N LYS A 46 -3.20 19.30 49.42
CA LYS A 46 -3.34 20.74 49.14
C LYS A 46 -4.74 21.14 48.65
N ASN A 47 -5.76 20.29 48.80
CA ASN A 47 -7.09 20.53 48.27
C ASN A 47 -7.72 21.84 48.75
N GLN A 48 -7.48 22.22 50.03
CA GLN A 48 -7.99 23.49 50.57
C GLN A 48 -7.38 24.70 49.85
N VAL A 49 -6.07 24.69 49.62
CA VAL A 49 -5.36 25.75 48.87
C VAL A 49 -5.88 25.82 47.43
N ILE A 50 -6.12 24.67 46.80
CA ILE A 50 -6.61 24.60 45.43
C ILE A 50 -8.01 25.22 45.32
N LYS A 51 -8.89 24.91 46.29
CA LYS A 51 -10.26 25.42 46.30
C LYS A 51 -10.34 26.89 46.71
N ASP A 52 -9.64 27.28 47.77
CA ASP A 52 -9.83 28.59 48.40
C ASP A 52 -8.92 29.65 47.81
N ASP A 53 -7.66 29.33 47.51
CA ASP A 53 -6.69 30.30 47.00
C ASP A 53 -6.68 30.34 45.47
N LEU A 54 -6.65 29.16 44.82
CA LEU A 54 -6.60 29.07 43.36
C LEU A 54 -8.00 29.12 42.72
N LYS A 55 -9.06 29.05 43.53
CA LYS A 55 -10.47 29.04 43.10
C LYS A 55 -10.76 27.93 42.08
N ILE A 56 -10.10 26.78 42.21
CA ILE A 56 -10.29 25.62 41.35
C ILE A 56 -11.11 24.56 42.10
N ASN A 57 -12.29 24.25 41.58
CA ASN A 57 -13.09 23.14 42.08
C ASN A 57 -12.75 21.84 41.33
N LEU A 58 -11.87 21.01 41.90
CA LEU A 58 -11.40 19.77 41.25
C LEU A 58 -12.52 18.77 40.93
N ASN A 59 -13.69 18.87 41.56
CA ASN A 59 -14.83 18.00 41.30
C ASN A 59 -15.43 18.21 39.91
N GLU A 60 -15.37 19.43 39.39
CA GLU A 60 -15.86 19.78 38.03
C GLU A 60 -15.01 19.11 36.93
N TYR A 61 -13.79 18.69 37.27
CA TYR A 61 -12.84 18.08 36.35
C TYR A 61 -12.70 16.55 36.56
N GLY A 62 -13.64 15.93 37.29
CA GLY A 62 -13.68 14.47 37.44
C GLY A 62 -12.64 13.88 38.39
N PHE A 63 -11.88 14.71 39.11
CA PHE A 63 -10.76 14.28 39.96
C PHE A 63 -11.18 13.36 41.13
N GLN A 64 -12.39 13.57 41.66
CA GLN A 64 -12.97 12.76 42.73
C GLN A 64 -13.39 11.36 42.24
N PHE A 65 -13.83 11.26 40.99
CA PHE A 65 -14.43 10.05 40.41
C PHE A 65 -13.43 9.11 39.73
N LEU A 66 -12.11 9.36 39.85
CA LEU A 66 -11.07 8.60 39.15
C LEU A 66 -11.27 8.58 37.62
N ASN A 67 -12.03 9.54 37.10
CA ASN A 67 -12.39 9.55 35.70
C ASN A 67 -11.31 10.35 34.99
N ASP A 68 -10.28 9.68 34.47
CA ASP A 68 -9.27 10.28 33.60
C ASP A 68 -9.88 10.59 32.22
N ASN A 69 -11.01 11.27 32.22
CA ASN A 69 -11.67 11.74 31.03
C ASN A 69 -10.78 12.83 30.42
N VAL A 70 -10.24 12.53 29.25
CA VAL A 70 -9.29 13.38 28.53
C VAL A 70 -9.86 14.77 28.26
N GLU A 71 -11.17 14.89 28.02
CA GLU A 71 -11.81 16.19 27.78
C GLU A 71 -11.80 17.07 29.05
N LEU A 72 -12.12 16.49 30.21
CA LEU A 72 -12.06 17.20 31.49
C LEU A 72 -10.63 17.54 31.88
N ILE A 73 -9.68 16.64 31.64
CA ILE A 73 -8.25 16.89 31.87
C ILE A 73 -7.74 18.03 31.00
N ASN A 74 -8.16 18.10 29.72
CA ASN A 74 -7.82 19.20 28.82
C ASN A 74 -8.35 20.55 29.33
N LYS A 75 -9.60 20.58 29.82
CA LYS A 75 -10.20 21.80 30.41
C LYS A 75 -9.42 22.25 31.65
N LEU A 76 -9.08 21.32 32.54
CA LEU A 76 -8.28 21.60 33.73
C LEU A 76 -6.89 22.15 33.36
N GLU A 77 -6.22 21.54 32.39
CA GLU A 77 -4.90 21.97 31.92
C GLU A 77 -4.93 23.39 31.33
N GLN A 78 -5.94 23.72 30.52
CA GLN A 78 -6.13 25.08 29.99
C GLN A 78 -6.28 26.10 31.12
N LEU A 79 -7.11 25.80 32.12
CA LEU A 79 -7.29 26.66 33.28
C LEU A 79 -5.97 26.87 34.04
N ILE A 80 -5.23 25.78 34.29
CA ILE A 80 -3.94 25.84 34.99
C ILE A 80 -2.92 26.69 34.22
N ASN A 81 -2.82 26.51 32.90
CA ASN A 81 -1.91 27.27 32.05
C ASN A 81 -2.23 28.78 32.08
N ASN A 82 -3.52 29.15 32.09
CA ASN A 82 -3.94 30.55 32.20
C ASN A 82 -3.58 31.19 33.55
N GLN A 83 -3.58 30.41 34.64
CA GLN A 83 -3.23 30.90 35.98
C GLN A 83 -1.72 30.88 36.26
N LEU A 84 -0.97 30.01 35.57
CA LEU A 84 0.47 29.83 35.74
C LEU A 84 1.29 31.09 35.44
N SER A 85 0.85 31.95 34.51
CA SER A 85 1.56 33.18 34.15
C SER A 85 1.59 34.22 35.27
N TYR A 86 0.62 34.21 36.18
CA TYR A 86 0.43 35.26 37.18
C TYR A 86 0.63 34.77 38.63
N THR A 87 1.03 33.51 38.82
CA THR A 87 1.19 32.88 40.13
C THR A 87 2.65 32.64 40.49
N VAL A 88 3.00 32.97 41.74
CA VAL A 88 4.34 32.86 42.32
C VAL A 88 4.32 32.09 43.65
N GLY A 89 5.49 31.65 44.11
CA GLY A 89 5.64 30.96 45.40
C GLY A 89 4.93 29.60 45.47
N GLU A 90 4.40 29.25 46.65
CA GLU A 90 3.80 27.94 46.91
C GLU A 90 2.61 27.63 46.00
N ARG A 91 1.79 28.64 45.65
CA ARG A 91 0.66 28.51 44.71
C ARG A 91 1.10 28.04 43.34
N ARG A 92 2.24 28.54 42.85
CA ARG A 92 2.85 28.10 41.59
C ARG A 92 3.25 26.63 41.65
N ILE A 93 3.82 26.18 42.76
CA ILE A 93 4.20 24.77 42.95
C ILE A 93 2.98 23.87 42.88
N VAL A 94 1.86 24.25 43.52
CA VAL A 94 0.60 23.50 43.47
C VAL A 94 0.07 23.41 42.03
N LEU A 95 0.05 24.52 41.29
CA LEU A 95 -0.36 24.53 39.87
C LEU A 95 0.54 23.66 38.99
N LEU A 96 1.86 23.66 39.22
CA LEU A 96 2.79 22.78 38.50
C LEU A 96 2.54 21.29 38.79
N GLN A 97 2.17 20.93 40.02
CA GLN A 97 1.80 19.54 40.35
C GLN A 97 0.47 19.14 39.71
N LEU A 98 -0.51 20.05 39.63
CA LEU A 98 -1.75 19.83 38.89
C LEU A 98 -1.48 19.65 37.38
N LEU A 99 -0.64 20.49 36.78
CA LEU A 99 -0.23 20.35 35.38
C LEU A 99 0.48 19.02 35.12
N ARG A 100 1.38 18.63 36.04
CA ARG A 100 2.06 17.33 35.98
C ARG A 100 1.05 16.18 36.03
N TYR A 101 0.03 16.25 36.88
CA TYR A 101 -1.04 15.25 36.92
C TYR A 101 -1.78 15.16 35.58
N CYS A 102 -2.19 16.30 34.99
CA CYS A 102 -2.87 16.33 33.68
C CYS A 102 -2.03 15.63 32.60
N ASN A 103 -0.74 15.94 32.51
CA ASN A 103 0.18 15.32 31.56
C ASN A 103 0.32 13.81 31.77
N LEU A 104 0.44 13.37 33.03
CA LEU A 104 0.52 11.94 33.36
C LEU A 104 -0.78 11.20 33.03
N ALA A 105 -1.94 11.80 33.29
CA ALA A 105 -3.23 11.21 32.99
C ALA A 105 -3.47 11.06 31.48
N LYS A 106 -3.10 12.05 30.68
CA LYS A 106 -3.11 11.96 29.21
C LYS A 106 -2.20 10.84 28.71
N LYS A 107 -0.96 10.80 29.19
CA LYS A 107 0.02 9.77 28.80
C LYS A 107 -0.42 8.36 29.22
N ALA A 108 -1.08 8.21 30.37
CA ALA A 108 -1.70 6.95 30.78
C ALA A 108 -2.78 6.51 29.78
N ASN A 109 -3.65 7.44 29.36
CA ASN A 109 -4.68 7.16 28.37
C ASN A 109 -4.09 6.77 27.01
N ASP A 110 -3.02 7.44 26.56
CA ASP A 110 -2.31 7.07 25.33
C ASP A 110 -1.80 5.62 25.38
N TYR A 111 -1.22 5.19 26.51
CA TYR A 111 -0.80 3.80 26.69
C TYR A 111 -1.98 2.83 26.80
N ILE A 112 -3.10 3.21 27.39
CA ILE A 112 -4.33 2.39 27.39
C ILE A 112 -4.82 2.17 25.95
N ILE A 113 -4.81 3.20 25.11
CA ILE A 113 -5.17 3.09 23.69
C ILE A 113 -4.16 2.22 22.95
N ALA A 114 -2.86 2.43 23.17
CA ALA A 114 -1.79 1.63 22.56
C ALA A 114 -1.90 0.14 22.94
N LEU A 115 -2.20 -0.17 24.20
CA LEU A 115 -2.47 -1.52 24.67
C LEU A 115 -3.67 -2.14 23.97
N LYS A 116 -4.80 -1.43 23.89
CA LYS A 116 -5.98 -1.92 23.16
C LYS A 116 -5.66 -2.26 21.70
N LEU A 117 -4.85 -1.43 21.04
CA LEU A 117 -4.42 -1.69 19.67
C LEU A 117 -3.47 -2.89 19.57
N ALA A 118 -2.52 -3.01 20.49
CA ALA A 118 -1.58 -4.13 20.54
C ALA A 118 -2.30 -5.46 20.86
N THR A 119 -3.28 -5.47 21.76
CA THR A 119 -4.13 -6.64 22.02
C THR A 119 -4.91 -7.06 20.78
N ARG A 120 -5.55 -6.11 20.09
CA ARG A 120 -6.25 -6.42 18.82
C ARG A 120 -5.31 -6.97 17.75
N ARG A 121 -4.06 -6.48 17.70
CA ARG A 121 -3.03 -6.98 16.79
C ARG A 121 -2.60 -8.41 17.15
N SER A 122 -2.43 -8.73 18.43
CA SER A 122 -2.05 -10.08 18.87
C SER A 122 -3.15 -11.12 18.67
N GLU A 123 -4.42 -10.69 18.72
CA GLU A 123 -5.59 -11.56 18.49
C GLU A 123 -5.93 -11.75 17.01
N LEU A 124 -5.25 -11.03 16.11
CA LEU A 124 -5.57 -11.05 14.69
C LEU A 124 -5.21 -12.40 14.07
N SER A 125 -6.18 -13.08 13.46
CA SER A 125 -5.92 -14.35 12.78
C SER A 125 -5.02 -14.19 11.54
N LEU A 126 -4.27 -15.24 11.18
CA LEU A 126 -3.48 -15.26 9.94
C LEU A 126 -4.34 -14.99 8.69
N SER A 127 -5.60 -15.46 8.69
CA SER A 127 -6.53 -15.23 7.58
C SER A 127 -6.85 -13.75 7.42
N ASP A 128 -7.18 -13.07 8.52
CA ASP A 128 -7.51 -11.65 8.48
C ASP A 128 -6.28 -10.80 8.20
N TYR A 129 -5.12 -11.15 8.76
CA TYR A 129 -3.85 -10.54 8.39
C TYR A 129 -3.60 -10.61 6.88
N LYS A 130 -3.78 -11.79 6.26
CA LYS A 130 -3.65 -11.95 4.80
C LYS A 130 -4.64 -11.06 4.04
N LYS A 131 -5.88 -10.92 4.51
CA LYS A 131 -6.87 -10.02 3.89
C LYS A 131 -6.43 -8.56 3.96
N TYR A 132 -5.91 -8.10 5.10
CA TYR A 132 -5.41 -6.73 5.26
C TYR A 132 -4.22 -6.45 4.33
N ILE A 133 -3.24 -7.35 4.30
CA ILE A 133 -2.07 -7.24 3.41
C ILE A 133 -2.50 -7.25 1.94
N HIS A 134 -3.41 -8.15 1.57
CA HIS A 134 -3.95 -8.21 0.22
C HIS A 134 -4.68 -6.92 -0.16
N ARG A 135 -5.55 -6.40 0.71
CA ARG A 135 -6.25 -5.13 0.47
C ARG A 135 -5.27 -3.96 0.34
N TYR A 136 -4.25 -3.92 1.20
CA TYR A 136 -3.26 -2.85 1.15
C TYR A 136 -2.47 -2.86 -0.16
N TYR A 137 -1.85 -3.99 -0.52
CA TYR A 137 -0.99 -4.05 -1.71
C TYR A 137 -1.78 -4.23 -3.00
N SER A 138 -2.73 -5.17 -3.02
CA SER A 138 -3.45 -5.50 -4.26
C SER A 138 -4.55 -4.50 -4.60
N TYR A 139 -5.11 -3.77 -3.64
CA TYR A 139 -6.02 -2.65 -3.92
C TYR A 139 -5.30 -1.30 -3.75
N GLY A 140 -4.84 -0.95 -2.55
CA GLY A 140 -4.32 0.40 -2.25
C GLY A 140 -3.10 0.81 -3.07
N VAL A 141 -2.03 0.02 -3.01
CA VAL A 141 -0.79 0.29 -3.78
C VAL A 141 -1.05 0.19 -5.28
N HIS A 142 -1.78 -0.84 -5.73
CA HIS A 142 -2.11 -0.97 -7.15
C HIS A 142 -2.93 0.22 -7.66
N LYS A 143 -3.95 0.67 -6.92
CA LYS A 143 -4.76 1.86 -7.26
C LYS A 143 -3.87 3.09 -7.41
N CYS A 144 -3.03 3.36 -6.41
CA CYS A 144 -2.08 4.47 -6.43
C CYS A 144 -1.24 4.48 -7.72
N VAL A 145 -0.64 3.33 -8.07
CA VAL A 145 0.25 3.26 -9.24
C VAL A 145 -0.53 3.27 -10.56
N LEU A 146 -1.71 2.66 -10.64
CA LEU A 146 -2.59 2.69 -11.82
C LEU A 146 -3.21 4.09 -12.07
N GLU A 147 -3.34 4.89 -11.03
CA GLU A 147 -3.77 6.29 -11.17
C GLU A 147 -2.63 7.22 -11.63
N GLY A 148 -1.41 6.69 -11.80
CA GLY A 148 -0.24 7.42 -12.29
C GLY A 148 0.70 7.91 -11.21
N TYR A 149 0.42 7.63 -9.93
CA TYR A 149 1.29 8.03 -8.83
C TYR A 149 2.45 7.05 -8.67
N ALA A 150 3.52 7.53 -8.03
CA ALA A 150 4.58 6.67 -7.53
C ALA A 150 4.26 6.25 -6.10
N TYR A 151 4.39 4.96 -5.79
CA TYR A 151 4.24 4.48 -4.43
C TYR A 151 5.61 4.29 -3.78
N HIS A 152 5.93 5.11 -2.77
CA HIS A 152 7.20 5.07 -2.04
C HIS A 152 7.19 3.98 -0.96
N PHE A 153 8.04 2.98 -1.11
CA PHE A 153 8.29 1.99 -0.06
C PHE A 153 9.38 2.51 0.90
N LYS A 154 9.07 2.47 2.21
CA LYS A 154 10.01 2.78 3.28
C LYS A 154 11.23 1.83 3.29
N TYR A 155 12.22 2.16 4.12
CA TYR A 155 13.46 1.38 4.28
C TYR A 155 14.29 1.32 2.99
N GLU A 156 14.33 2.44 2.24
CA GLU A 156 15.16 2.60 1.05
C GLU A 156 14.89 1.60 -0.09
N ILE A 157 13.75 0.90 -0.03
CA ILE A 157 13.32 -0.04 -1.06
C ILE A 157 13.12 0.71 -2.39
N GLY A 158 12.56 1.92 -2.34
CA GLY A 158 12.39 2.81 -3.49
C GLY A 158 10.93 2.99 -3.91
N ASP A 159 10.73 3.57 -5.08
CA ASP A 159 9.42 3.96 -5.60
C ASP A 159 8.94 2.99 -6.67
N LEU A 160 7.75 2.41 -6.47
CA LEU A 160 7.09 1.59 -7.48
C LEU A 160 6.33 2.49 -8.45
N VAL A 161 6.63 2.33 -9.73
CA VAL A 161 6.07 3.15 -10.81
C VAL A 161 5.71 2.30 -12.03
N ILE A 162 4.77 2.78 -12.83
CA ILE A 162 4.53 2.30 -14.20
C ILE A 162 5.10 3.35 -15.15
N ASN A 163 5.90 2.91 -16.11
CA ASN A 163 6.39 3.76 -17.20
C ASN A 163 5.90 3.21 -18.53
N PHE A 164 5.56 4.11 -19.44
CA PHE A 164 5.23 3.76 -20.81
C PHE A 164 6.42 4.04 -21.73
N TRP A 165 6.89 3.06 -22.48
CA TRP A 165 8.06 3.21 -23.34
C TRP A 165 7.74 2.90 -24.79
N ARG A 166 8.37 3.64 -25.70
CA ARG A 166 8.41 3.31 -27.13
C ARG A 166 9.71 2.59 -27.48
N TYR A 167 9.63 1.63 -28.40
CA TYR A 167 10.81 0.99 -28.97
C TYR A 167 11.52 1.92 -29.97
N ARG A 168 12.86 1.86 -29.98
CA ARG A 168 13.72 2.81 -30.70
C ARG A 168 13.67 2.71 -32.22
N ASP A 169 13.68 1.50 -32.79
CA ASP A 169 13.63 1.30 -34.26
C ASP A 169 13.17 -0.10 -34.68
N LYS A 170 13.42 -1.12 -33.85
CA LYS A 170 12.92 -2.48 -34.07
C LYS A 170 12.04 -2.90 -32.88
N PRO A 171 10.78 -3.30 -33.13
CA PRO A 171 9.97 -3.91 -32.09
C PRO A 171 10.69 -5.17 -31.61
N ARG A 172 11.02 -5.22 -30.31
CA ARG A 172 11.84 -6.32 -29.75
C ARG A 172 11.03 -7.57 -29.44
N ASP A 173 9.71 -7.43 -29.33
CA ASP A 173 8.81 -8.51 -28.94
C ASP A 173 7.81 -8.77 -30.08
N THR A 174 8.25 -9.52 -31.09
CA THR A 174 7.31 -10.24 -31.97
C THR A 174 6.95 -11.52 -31.25
N TYR A 175 5.68 -11.67 -30.86
CA TYR A 175 5.20 -12.85 -30.15
C TYR A 175 3.92 -13.37 -30.79
N VAL A 176 3.60 -14.63 -30.50
CA VAL A 176 2.36 -15.25 -30.94
C VAL A 176 1.20 -14.63 -30.17
N ASP A 177 0.27 -14.01 -30.89
CA ASP A 177 -1.01 -13.62 -30.32
C ASP A 177 -1.87 -14.86 -30.20
N TRP A 178 -1.85 -15.49 -29.03
CA TRP A 178 -2.55 -16.76 -28.78
C TRP A 178 -4.07 -16.63 -28.96
N ASN A 179 -4.67 -15.47 -28.69
CA ASN A 179 -6.12 -15.30 -28.85
C ASN A 179 -6.48 -15.16 -30.33
N ALA A 180 -5.76 -14.31 -31.07
CA ALA A 180 -5.96 -14.20 -32.51
C ALA A 180 -5.63 -15.51 -33.25
N THR A 181 -4.60 -16.22 -32.80
CA THR A 181 -4.25 -17.56 -33.30
C THR A 181 -5.36 -18.57 -33.03
N ARG A 182 -5.99 -18.54 -31.84
CA ARG A 182 -7.13 -19.40 -31.49
C ARG A 182 -8.35 -19.08 -32.35
N LEU A 183 -8.69 -17.80 -32.53
CA LEU A 183 -9.81 -17.36 -33.36
C LEU A 183 -9.60 -17.75 -34.83
N LYS A 184 -8.43 -17.47 -35.39
CA LYS A 184 -8.07 -17.84 -36.77
C LYS A 184 -8.09 -19.36 -36.98
N LYS A 185 -7.64 -20.14 -35.99
CA LYS A 185 -7.73 -21.60 -36.05
C LYS A 185 -9.20 -22.05 -36.10
N GLN A 186 -10.06 -21.45 -35.29
CA GLN A 186 -11.49 -21.77 -35.28
C GLN A 186 -12.15 -21.39 -36.61
N GLU A 187 -11.88 -20.21 -37.14
CA GLU A 187 -12.38 -19.76 -38.44
C GLU A 187 -12.01 -20.71 -39.59
N ILE A 188 -10.79 -21.24 -39.60
CA ILE A 188 -10.34 -22.21 -40.62
C ILE A 188 -11.12 -23.52 -40.49
N ILE A 189 -11.34 -24.00 -39.27
CA ILE A 189 -12.11 -25.23 -39.00
C ILE A 189 -13.58 -25.03 -39.40
N ASP A 190 -14.17 -23.89 -39.05
CA ASP A 190 -15.56 -23.55 -39.37
C ASP A 190 -15.78 -23.40 -40.89
N ALA A 191 -14.76 -22.96 -41.63
CA ALA A 191 -14.75 -22.92 -43.09
C ALA A 191 -14.55 -24.30 -43.76
N GLY A 192 -14.40 -25.37 -42.98
CA GLY A 192 -14.14 -26.73 -43.49
C GLY A 192 -12.72 -26.93 -44.04
N LEU A 193 -11.81 -26.00 -43.75
CA LEU A 193 -10.43 -26.04 -44.21
C LEU A 193 -9.52 -26.65 -43.14
N LYS A 194 -8.36 -27.17 -43.55
CA LYS A 194 -7.42 -27.82 -42.64
C LYS A 194 -6.41 -26.81 -42.09
N PRO A 195 -6.31 -26.61 -40.76
CA PRO A 195 -5.22 -25.82 -40.18
C PRO A 195 -3.87 -26.50 -40.39
N TYR A 196 -2.82 -25.71 -40.57
CA TYR A 196 -1.45 -26.20 -40.76
C TYR A 196 -0.98 -27.06 -39.57
N ASP A 197 -0.54 -28.27 -39.87
CA ASP A 197 0.12 -29.20 -38.96
C ASP A 197 1.54 -29.48 -39.45
N LYS A 198 2.52 -29.34 -38.56
CA LYS A 198 3.94 -29.43 -38.92
C LYS A 198 4.35 -30.86 -39.27
N GLU A 199 3.85 -31.86 -38.54
CA GLU A 199 4.25 -33.25 -38.72
C GLU A 199 3.68 -33.80 -40.02
N GLU A 200 2.42 -33.49 -40.32
CA GLU A 200 1.84 -33.84 -41.61
C GLU A 200 2.50 -33.11 -42.77
N ALA A 201 2.82 -31.82 -42.62
CA ALA A 201 3.52 -31.07 -43.67
C ALA A 201 4.87 -31.70 -44.01
N GLU A 202 5.61 -32.20 -43.01
CA GLU A 202 6.87 -32.92 -43.21
C GLU A 202 6.67 -34.27 -43.93
N ILE A 203 5.62 -35.02 -43.59
CA ILE A 203 5.27 -36.29 -44.28
C ILE A 203 4.91 -36.04 -45.75
N TYR A 204 4.10 -35.02 -46.04
CA TYR A 204 3.72 -34.65 -47.41
C TYR A 204 4.95 -34.23 -48.22
N LYS A 205 5.86 -33.46 -47.60
CA LYS A 205 7.12 -33.05 -48.22
C LYS A 205 8.01 -34.25 -48.57
N ILE A 206 8.14 -35.24 -47.68
CA ILE A 206 8.90 -36.48 -47.94
C ILE A 206 8.28 -37.27 -49.09
N ARG A 207 6.95 -37.28 -49.20
CA ARG A 207 6.21 -38.00 -50.25
C ARG A 207 6.11 -37.23 -51.57
N GLY A 208 6.69 -36.03 -51.67
CA GLY A 208 6.59 -35.18 -52.86
C GLY A 208 5.16 -34.67 -53.15
N LEU A 209 4.27 -34.69 -52.16
CA LEU A 209 2.88 -34.24 -52.28
C LEU A 209 2.74 -32.81 -51.76
N LYS A 210 1.85 -32.04 -52.38
CA LYS A 210 1.50 -30.69 -51.92
C LYS A 210 0.69 -30.77 -50.63
N TYR A 211 1.12 -30.04 -49.60
CA TYR A 211 0.40 -29.93 -48.33
C TYR A 211 -0.54 -28.71 -48.36
N ASP A 212 -1.84 -28.93 -48.16
CA ASP A 212 -2.88 -27.89 -48.26
C ASP A 212 -3.28 -27.27 -46.90
N GLY A 213 -2.52 -27.53 -45.82
CA GLY A 213 -2.80 -26.97 -44.50
C GLY A 213 -2.51 -25.47 -44.42
N ILE A 214 -3.46 -24.70 -43.87
CA ILE A 214 -3.43 -23.24 -43.83
C ILE A 214 -2.73 -22.72 -42.56
N PRO A 215 -1.68 -21.88 -42.67
CA PRO A 215 -1.03 -21.27 -41.51
C PRO A 215 -1.98 -20.37 -40.71
N TYR A 216 -2.13 -20.68 -39.43
CA TYR A 216 -3.07 -19.99 -38.53
C TYR A 216 -2.40 -19.22 -37.39
N VAL A 217 -1.08 -19.34 -37.22
CA VAL A 217 -0.33 -18.61 -36.19
C VAL A 217 -0.28 -17.13 -36.55
N VAL A 218 -0.82 -16.28 -35.66
CA VAL A 218 -0.81 -14.83 -35.82
C VAL A 218 0.27 -14.24 -34.93
N TYR A 219 1.22 -13.52 -35.54
CA TYR A 219 2.26 -12.80 -34.83
C TYR A 219 1.85 -11.34 -34.61
N LYS A 220 2.06 -10.85 -33.39
CA LYS A 220 1.86 -9.46 -33.03
C LYS A 220 3.19 -8.83 -32.63
N THR A 221 3.34 -7.58 -33.04
CA THR A 221 4.56 -6.81 -32.89
C THR A 221 4.26 -5.58 -32.06
N ASN A 222 4.77 -5.51 -30.83
CA ASN A 222 4.54 -4.36 -29.96
C ASN A 222 5.52 -3.24 -30.27
N LYS A 223 5.00 -2.06 -30.61
CA LYS A 223 5.79 -0.81 -30.78
C LYS A 223 6.01 -0.08 -29.46
N GLU A 224 5.17 -0.36 -28.47
CA GLU A 224 5.11 0.33 -27.19
C GLU A 224 4.87 -0.71 -26.08
N PHE A 225 5.35 -0.44 -24.87
CA PHE A 225 5.15 -1.33 -23.73
C PHE A 225 5.14 -0.59 -22.39
N TYR A 226 4.53 -1.22 -21.40
CA TYR A 226 4.54 -0.75 -20.02
C TYR A 226 5.58 -1.49 -19.20
N GLU A 227 6.37 -0.75 -18.44
CA GLU A 227 7.33 -1.27 -17.50
C GLU A 227 6.92 -0.90 -16.07
N ILE A 228 6.60 -1.93 -15.28
CA ILE A 228 6.48 -1.83 -13.83
C ILE A 228 7.89 -1.98 -13.26
N GLN A 229 8.39 -0.93 -12.62
CA GLN A 229 9.74 -0.93 -12.06
C GLN A 229 9.79 -0.26 -10.70
N LEU A 230 10.83 -0.62 -9.94
CA LEU A 230 11.22 0.01 -8.70
C LEU A 230 12.40 0.94 -9.02
N ILE A 231 12.23 2.24 -8.76
CA ILE A 231 13.26 3.27 -8.94
C ILE A 231 13.72 3.81 -7.58
N ASN A 232 14.81 4.59 -7.54
CA ASN A 232 15.29 5.22 -6.30
C ASN A 232 15.55 4.22 -5.15
N ASN A 233 15.97 3.00 -5.47
CA ASN A 233 16.37 2.02 -4.46
C ASN A 233 17.72 2.43 -3.87
N GLY A 234 17.75 2.72 -2.58
CA GLY A 234 18.95 3.11 -1.84
C GLY A 234 19.70 1.93 -1.22
N THR A 235 19.05 0.78 -1.06
CA THR A 235 19.65 -0.38 -0.38
C THR A 235 20.73 -1.07 -1.20
N HIS A 236 20.56 -1.16 -2.53
CA HIS A 236 21.43 -1.94 -3.40
C HIS A 236 21.60 -1.24 -4.75
N SER A 237 22.77 -1.37 -5.36
CA SER A 237 22.95 -0.98 -6.76
C SER A 237 21.94 -1.72 -7.65
N TYR A 238 21.36 -1.01 -8.62
CA TYR A 238 20.46 -1.58 -9.63
C TYR A 238 21.10 -2.77 -10.40
N SER A 239 22.43 -2.84 -10.45
CA SER A 239 23.15 -3.97 -11.05
C SER A 239 23.11 -5.26 -10.21
N ALA A 240 22.91 -5.15 -8.90
CA ALA A 240 22.99 -6.28 -7.96
C ALA A 240 21.63 -6.97 -7.74
N ILE A 241 20.54 -6.20 -7.65
CA ILE A 241 19.18 -6.73 -7.42
C ILE A 241 18.23 -6.20 -8.49
N LYS A 242 17.55 -7.13 -9.18
CA LYS A 242 16.51 -6.79 -10.18
C LYS A 242 15.13 -7.03 -9.60
N PHE A 243 14.30 -5.99 -9.61
CA PHE A 243 12.88 -6.11 -9.30
C PHE A 243 12.20 -7.07 -10.29
N LYS A 244 11.44 -8.04 -9.77
CA LYS A 244 10.53 -8.88 -10.53
C LYS A 244 9.17 -8.82 -9.88
N TYR A 245 8.15 -8.49 -10.68
CA TYR A 245 6.76 -8.58 -10.23
C TYR A 245 6.23 -9.99 -10.49
N ALA A 246 5.34 -10.45 -9.60
CA ALA A 246 4.64 -11.71 -9.78
C ALA A 246 3.38 -11.51 -10.66
N ASN A 247 3.19 -12.38 -11.65
CA ASN A 247 1.97 -12.41 -12.47
C ASN A 247 0.90 -13.27 -11.79
N TYR A 248 0.26 -12.70 -10.77
CA TYR A 248 -0.84 -13.38 -10.07
C TYR A 248 -2.17 -13.24 -10.84
N ILE A 249 -2.86 -14.35 -11.04
CA ILE A 249 -4.24 -14.40 -11.54
C ILE A 249 -5.02 -15.40 -10.68
N ASN A 250 -6.06 -14.91 -10.01
CA ASN A 250 -6.96 -15.76 -9.24
C ASN A 250 -7.62 -16.83 -10.14
N ARG A 251 -7.83 -18.03 -9.62
CA ARG A 251 -8.36 -19.19 -10.35
C ARG A 251 -9.64 -18.88 -11.13
N GLU A 252 -10.55 -18.11 -10.55
CA GLU A 252 -11.86 -17.75 -11.14
C GLU A 252 -11.73 -16.80 -12.35
N LEU A 253 -10.61 -16.07 -12.45
CA LEU A 253 -10.34 -15.09 -13.51
C LEU A 253 -9.42 -15.65 -14.60
N ARG A 254 -8.94 -16.89 -14.46
CA ARG A 254 -8.05 -17.51 -15.45
C ARG A 254 -8.81 -17.78 -16.75
N GLY A 255 -8.15 -17.54 -17.88
CA GLY A 255 -8.74 -17.74 -19.21
C GLY A 255 -9.58 -16.56 -19.72
N LYS A 256 -9.93 -15.59 -18.86
CA LYS A 256 -10.58 -14.35 -19.28
C LYS A 256 -9.54 -13.35 -19.78
N ASP A 257 -9.85 -12.67 -20.89
CA ASP A 257 -9.01 -11.59 -21.39
C ASP A 257 -9.35 -10.24 -20.74
N ALA A 258 -8.55 -9.21 -21.01
CA ALA A 258 -8.72 -7.89 -20.41
C ALA A 258 -10.06 -7.23 -20.78
N LYS A 259 -10.58 -7.49 -21.99
CA LYS A 259 -11.84 -6.92 -22.48
C LYS A 259 -13.03 -7.56 -21.78
N GLN A 260 -13.03 -8.88 -21.66
CA GLN A 260 -14.03 -9.65 -20.90
C GLN A 260 -14.06 -9.19 -19.44
N LEU A 261 -12.89 -9.15 -18.78
CA LEU A 261 -12.79 -8.69 -17.40
C LEU A 261 -13.27 -7.25 -17.22
N ASN A 262 -12.95 -6.37 -18.16
CA ASN A 262 -13.43 -4.99 -18.15
C ASN A 262 -14.95 -4.91 -18.30
N SER A 263 -15.56 -5.72 -19.17
CA SER A 263 -17.01 -5.74 -19.39
C SER A 263 -17.80 -6.20 -18.15
N GLU A 264 -17.18 -7.02 -17.29
CA GLU A 264 -17.76 -7.48 -16.02
C GLU A 264 -17.66 -6.41 -14.91
N CYS A 265 -16.80 -5.39 -15.09
CA CYS A 265 -16.64 -4.28 -14.15
C CYS A 265 -17.60 -3.13 -14.48
N LYS A 266 -18.26 -2.55 -13.46
CA LYS A 266 -19.14 -1.38 -13.65
C LYS A 266 -18.36 -0.08 -13.57
N THR A 267 -17.38 -0.03 -12.67
CA THR A 267 -16.58 1.15 -12.35
C THR A 267 -15.08 0.86 -12.43
N VAL A 268 -14.27 1.92 -12.43
CA VAL A 268 -12.81 1.81 -12.31
C VAL A 268 -12.41 1.18 -10.96
N ASP A 269 -13.15 1.45 -9.89
CA ASP A 269 -12.85 0.88 -8.57
C ASP A 269 -13.04 -0.65 -8.55
N ASP A 270 -13.99 -1.18 -9.34
CA ASP A 270 -14.16 -2.63 -9.50
C ASP A 270 -12.89 -3.27 -10.10
N ILE A 271 -12.24 -2.61 -11.06
CA ILE A 271 -10.97 -3.04 -11.65
C ILE A 271 -9.88 -3.11 -10.56
N PHE A 272 -9.84 -2.12 -9.67
CA PHE A 272 -8.90 -2.10 -8.55
C PHE A 272 -9.20 -3.20 -7.52
N ASN A 273 -10.43 -3.67 -7.41
CA ASN A 273 -10.81 -4.77 -6.52
C ASN A 273 -10.61 -6.17 -7.13
N LEU A 274 -10.36 -6.29 -8.44
CA LEU A 274 -10.07 -7.59 -9.08
C LEU A 274 -8.91 -8.31 -8.39
N LYS A 275 -9.00 -9.64 -8.22
CA LYS A 275 -7.94 -10.46 -7.63
C LYS A 275 -6.86 -10.79 -8.67
N LEU A 276 -6.19 -9.75 -9.15
CA LEU A 276 -5.17 -9.79 -10.21
C LEU A 276 -3.88 -9.09 -9.77
N GLY A 277 -2.75 -9.50 -10.32
CA GLY A 277 -1.48 -8.79 -10.20
C GLY A 277 -1.53 -7.44 -10.93
N LEU A 278 -0.62 -6.52 -10.56
CA LEU A 278 -0.58 -5.16 -11.08
C LEU A 278 -0.56 -5.10 -12.62
N ARG A 279 0.23 -5.96 -13.27
CA ARG A 279 0.31 -6.03 -14.74
C ARG A 279 -1.04 -6.37 -15.38
N SER A 280 -1.73 -7.39 -14.88
CA SER A 280 -3.02 -7.79 -15.41
C SER A 280 -4.09 -6.72 -15.16
N LYS A 281 -4.06 -6.06 -13.99
CA LYS A 281 -4.95 -4.91 -13.73
C LYS A 281 -4.70 -3.75 -14.66
N LEU A 282 -3.43 -3.45 -14.96
CA LEU A 282 -3.08 -2.39 -15.91
C LEU A 282 -3.71 -2.65 -17.28
N LEU A 283 -3.68 -3.90 -17.77
CA LEU A 283 -4.32 -4.24 -19.05
C LEU A 283 -5.84 -4.00 -19.02
N VAL A 284 -6.53 -4.46 -17.96
CA VAL A 284 -7.97 -4.23 -17.79
C VAL A 284 -8.28 -2.73 -17.67
N TYR A 285 -7.45 -1.99 -16.95
CA TYR A 285 -7.58 -0.55 -16.75
C TYR A 285 -7.45 0.22 -18.06
N LEU A 286 -6.50 -0.15 -18.92
CA LEU A 286 -6.30 0.47 -20.24
C LEU A 286 -7.45 0.21 -21.21
N GLU A 287 -8.16 -0.91 -21.08
CA GLU A 287 -9.40 -1.15 -21.85
C GLU A 287 -10.54 -0.23 -21.42
N ARG A 288 -10.56 0.21 -20.15
CA ARG A 288 -11.57 1.17 -19.63
C ARG A 288 -11.17 2.61 -19.91
N GLU A 289 -9.90 2.92 -19.73
CA GLU A 289 -9.32 4.26 -19.85
C GLU A 289 -8.20 4.26 -20.92
N PRO A 290 -8.54 4.30 -22.23
CA PRO A 290 -7.54 4.30 -23.30
C PRO A 290 -6.56 5.49 -23.25
N ASN A 291 -6.94 6.57 -22.56
CA ASN A 291 -6.12 7.77 -22.34
C ASN A 291 -5.27 7.71 -21.06
N ALA A 292 -5.38 6.64 -20.25
CA ALA A 292 -4.48 6.44 -19.12
C ALA A 292 -2.97 6.37 -19.46
N PRO A 293 -2.51 6.03 -20.68
CA PRO A 293 -1.08 6.03 -20.99
C PRO A 293 -0.38 7.36 -20.66
N PHE A 294 -1.07 8.51 -20.83
CA PHE A 294 -0.52 9.84 -20.50
C PHE A 294 -0.08 9.97 -19.05
N LYS A 295 -0.66 9.19 -18.13
CA LYS A 295 -0.29 9.17 -16.71
C LYS A 295 1.08 8.56 -16.45
N TYR A 296 1.56 7.72 -17.38
CA TYR A 296 2.81 6.96 -17.26
C TYR A 296 3.92 7.52 -18.18
N ILE A 297 3.64 8.65 -18.81
CA ILE A 297 4.52 9.31 -19.77
C ILE A 297 5.21 10.49 -19.09
N ARG A 298 6.55 10.51 -19.08
CA ARG A 298 7.31 11.71 -18.67
C ARG A 298 7.51 12.67 -19.84
N ASN A 299 7.73 12.11 -21.03
CA ASN A 299 7.83 12.82 -22.31
C ASN A 299 7.21 11.95 -23.41
N VAL A 300 6.43 12.56 -24.31
CA VAL A 300 5.72 11.89 -25.43
C VAL A 300 6.64 11.04 -26.29
N ASN A 301 7.91 11.42 -26.42
CA ASN A 301 8.89 10.71 -27.22
C ASN A 301 9.81 9.79 -26.40
N GLN A 302 9.45 9.47 -25.15
CA GLN A 302 10.36 8.73 -24.27
C GLN A 302 10.64 7.31 -24.79
N GLN A 303 11.93 7.05 -25.01
CA GLN A 303 12.44 5.75 -25.44
C GLN A 303 13.31 5.15 -24.35
N LYS A 304 13.14 3.85 -24.11
CA LYS A 304 13.94 3.14 -23.11
C LYS A 304 15.39 3.04 -23.61
N TYR A 305 16.34 3.35 -22.73
CA TYR A 305 17.80 3.29 -22.96
C TYR A 305 18.42 4.42 -23.81
N GLU A 306 17.67 5.46 -24.17
CA GLU A 306 18.28 6.71 -24.64
C GLU A 306 18.71 7.57 -23.44
N ARG A 307 20.03 7.78 -23.29
CA ARG A 307 20.59 8.78 -22.38
C ARG A 307 20.76 10.10 -23.10
N GLY A 308 20.30 11.20 -22.51
CA GLY A 308 20.51 12.56 -23.03
C GLY A 308 19.25 13.42 -23.06
N ALA A 309 19.40 14.65 -23.56
CA ALA A 309 18.38 15.70 -23.61
C ALA A 309 17.04 15.29 -24.27
N HIS A 310 17.01 14.18 -25.02
CA HIS A 310 15.83 13.64 -25.70
C HIS A 310 14.73 13.14 -24.74
N ASN A 311 15.08 12.64 -23.56
CA ASN A 311 14.10 12.33 -22.50
C ASN A 311 13.78 13.54 -21.60
N ASN A 312 14.48 14.67 -21.79
CA ASN A 312 14.28 15.95 -21.09
C ASN A 312 13.51 16.99 -21.92
N GLY A 313 12.98 16.61 -23.09
CA GLY A 313 12.18 17.50 -23.95
C GLY A 313 11.05 18.18 -23.18
N ASN A 314 10.98 19.50 -23.32
CA ASN A 314 10.15 20.48 -22.60
C ASN A 314 9.00 19.91 -21.78
N LYS A 315 9.10 20.10 -20.45
CA LYS A 315 8.01 19.99 -19.47
C LYS A 315 6.95 21.06 -19.72
N THR A 316 6.25 21.05 -20.85
CA THR A 316 5.02 21.82 -20.97
C THR A 316 3.97 21.15 -20.11
N ARG A 317 3.88 21.57 -18.84
CA ARG A 317 2.68 21.37 -18.03
C ARG A 317 1.52 21.93 -18.84
N TYR A 318 0.57 21.07 -19.23
CA TYR A 318 -0.72 21.55 -19.71
C TYR A 318 -1.31 22.42 -18.59
N LYS A 319 -1.39 23.73 -18.84
CA LYS A 319 -2.16 24.64 -18.02
C LYS A 319 -3.62 24.32 -18.31
N ASN A 320 -4.32 23.77 -17.32
CA ASN A 320 -5.78 23.85 -17.28
C ASN A 320 -6.16 25.18 -16.65
#